data_AF-A0A3B9ST38-F1
#
_entry.id   AF-A0A3B9ST38-F1
#
_cell.length_a   1.000
_cell.length_b   1.000
_cell.length_c   1.000
_cell.angle_alpha   90.00
_cell.angle_beta   90.00
_cell.angle_gamma   90.00
#
_symmetry.space_group_name_H-M   'P 1'
#
loop_
_entity.id
_entity.type
_entity.pdbx_description
1 polymer ?
#
loop_
_entity_poly.entity_id
_entity_poly.type
_entity_poly.pdbx_seq_one_letter_code
_entity_poly.pdbx_strand_id
1 'polypeptide(L)'
;MGKGLFTKALATFLIITFAGGFIFIGGASAQTLTPLQDSYQGLVGENKDLFNRLLKTNLVNEDQIYLFVVDLESELSNRIINQANADKVIKDVTIDEILNNQAVFNAVNKAYSKEITKYFLTGKLPADIAGLLSQVKTILLTSVVVAWPSGGDHPSCTGVGLNSYVKGVSFYYTLSNSQPTTATKKYAGNLSLPGRTGPVELKAIAWKNGVSSDVATFNYEITGNPCQGGIRGYVNLEGVNQLNNGDYHTGVTIKVVSDRQETGSYSAAPDGSYSVNDLCPGKYTINLQPTAGTWKGVELPVTLTDCKVVEVQTVTLWVGDMTGDQQINILDLLWMATMIDRKPGDQGWEEGKKADVNGDGSVNILDLLRVAKNIGK
;
A
#
# COMPACT_ATOMS: atom_id res chain seq x y z
N MET A 1 37.52 37.23 -35.87
CA MET A 1 38.46 36.19 -35.41
C MET A 1 38.48 36.25 -33.90
N GLY A 2 38.06 35.29 -33.06
CA GLY A 2 37.37 34.00 -33.17
C GLY A 2 36.87 33.70 -31.73
N LYS A 3 35.60 33.34 -31.51
CA LYS A 3 35.12 31.97 -31.23
C LYS A 3 36.08 31.13 -30.37
N GLY A 4 35.66 30.75 -29.15
CA GLY A 4 36.26 29.61 -28.44
C GLY A 4 35.91 29.48 -26.96
N LEU A 5 35.22 28.38 -26.63
CA LEU A 5 34.89 27.79 -25.31
C LEU A 5 33.77 28.47 -24.50
N PHE A 6 32.49 28.05 -24.44
CA PHE A 6 31.75 26.86 -24.90
C PHE A 6 32.46 25.51 -24.75
N THR A 7 32.58 24.97 -23.53
CA THR A 7 32.41 23.52 -23.28
C THR A 7 32.30 23.16 -21.78
N LYS A 8 31.41 22.19 -21.51
CA LYS A 8 31.25 21.27 -20.36
C LYS A 8 30.22 21.72 -19.30
N ALA A 9 29.08 21.04 -19.11
CA ALA A 9 28.61 19.69 -19.50
C ALA A 9 27.21 19.82 -20.12
N LEU A 10 26.84 19.32 -21.30
CA LEU A 10 26.98 17.99 -21.91
C LEU A 10 26.64 16.83 -20.97
N ALA A 11 25.35 16.55 -20.81
CA ALA A 11 24.85 15.19 -20.59
C ALA A 11 23.95 14.84 -21.78
N THR A 12 24.59 14.30 -22.81
CA THR A 12 23.94 13.60 -23.92
C THR A 12 23.36 12.29 -23.39
N PHE A 13 22.07 12.02 -23.59
CA PHE A 13 21.62 10.69 -23.99
C PHE A 13 20.52 10.84 -25.04
N LEU A 14 20.66 10.05 -26.11
CA LEU A 14 19.98 10.17 -27.40
C LEU A 14 19.20 8.86 -27.68
N ILE A 15 17.90 9.00 -27.93
CA ILE A 15 16.98 8.22 -28.80
C ILE A 15 16.54 6.79 -28.38
N ILE A 16 15.27 6.51 -28.75
CA ILE A 16 14.51 5.26 -28.98
C ILE A 16 13.58 4.90 -27.78
N THR A 17 12.24 4.89 -27.84
CA THR A 17 11.27 4.54 -28.90
C THR A 17 9.93 5.26 -28.68
N PHE A 18 9.22 5.58 -29.76
CA PHE A 18 7.79 5.89 -29.74
C PHE A 18 6.98 4.65 -29.32
N ALA A 19 5.85 4.88 -28.64
CA ALA A 19 4.88 3.93 -28.08
C ALA A 19 5.25 3.33 -26.69
N GLY A 20 4.43 3.66 -25.68
CA GLY A 20 4.23 2.96 -24.40
C GLY A 20 5.43 2.27 -23.75
N GLY A 21 5.94 2.84 -22.65
CA GLY A 21 6.83 2.11 -21.74
C GLY A 21 7.91 3.01 -21.15
N PHE A 22 7.71 3.42 -19.90
CA PHE A 22 8.78 3.99 -19.07
C PHE A 22 9.87 2.92 -18.88
N ILE A 23 11.00 3.06 -19.58
CA ILE A 23 12.18 2.21 -19.34
C ILE A 23 12.98 2.83 -18.19
N PHE A 24 12.79 2.32 -16.97
CA PHE A 24 13.72 2.52 -15.86
C PHE A 24 14.58 1.27 -15.71
N ILE A 25 15.89 1.40 -15.93
CA ILE A 25 16.88 0.34 -15.71
C ILE A 25 17.22 0.36 -14.21
N GLY A 26 17.21 -0.83 -13.58
CA GLY A 26 17.11 -1.03 -12.13
C GLY A 26 18.25 -0.51 -11.25
N GLY A 27 17.94 -0.46 -9.94
CA GLY A 27 18.89 -0.20 -8.85
C GLY A 27 18.45 0.93 -7.93
N ALA A 28 17.61 0.61 -6.95
CA ALA A 28 17.35 1.31 -5.67
C ALA A 28 17.92 2.74 -5.49
N SER A 29 17.36 3.71 -6.18
CA SER A 29 16.92 4.97 -5.60
C SER A 29 15.65 5.36 -6.36
N ALA A 30 14.54 5.62 -5.67
CA ALA A 30 13.33 6.06 -6.35
C ALA A 30 13.64 7.43 -6.96
N GLN A 31 13.94 7.47 -8.26
CA GLN A 31 14.09 8.73 -8.97
C GLN A 31 12.80 9.53 -8.77
N THR A 32 12.94 10.80 -8.43
CA THR A 32 11.77 11.68 -8.28
C THR A 32 11.09 11.76 -9.63
N LEU A 33 9.79 11.46 -9.67
CA LEU A 33 9.02 11.55 -10.90
C LEU A 33 8.86 13.02 -11.29
N THR A 34 9.11 13.32 -12.56
CA THR A 34 8.99 14.66 -13.14
C THR A 34 8.08 14.62 -14.38
N PRO A 35 6.82 14.17 -14.22
CA PRO A 35 5.93 13.89 -15.35
C PRO A 35 5.69 15.07 -16.30
N LEU A 36 5.70 16.32 -15.85
CA LEU A 36 5.56 17.49 -16.73
C LEU A 36 6.83 17.75 -17.53
N GLN A 37 8.02 17.63 -16.92
CA GLN A 37 9.29 17.72 -17.64
C GLN A 37 9.42 16.59 -18.66
N ASP A 38 9.09 15.36 -18.27
CA ASP A 38 9.14 14.19 -19.14
C ASP A 38 8.17 14.31 -20.34
N SER A 39 7.03 14.98 -20.13
CA SER A 39 6.00 15.21 -21.15
C SER A 39 6.19 16.51 -21.94
N TYR A 40 7.22 17.33 -21.62
CA TYR A 40 7.33 18.70 -22.13
C TYR A 40 7.31 18.78 -23.66
N GLN A 41 8.07 17.92 -24.33
CA GLN A 41 8.12 17.91 -25.81
C GLN A 41 6.77 17.53 -26.43
N GLY A 42 6.01 16.63 -25.79
CA GLY A 42 4.65 16.29 -26.21
C GLY A 42 3.70 17.48 -26.04
N LEU A 43 3.76 18.15 -24.89
CA LEU A 43 2.97 19.36 -24.61
C LEU A 43 3.26 20.47 -25.63
N VAL A 44 4.53 20.73 -25.95
CA VAL A 44 4.92 21.70 -26.99
C VAL A 44 4.38 21.27 -28.36
N GLY A 45 4.50 19.98 -28.70
CA GLY A 45 4.06 19.43 -29.97
C GLY A 45 2.56 19.51 -30.21
N GLU A 46 1.75 19.31 -29.17
CA GLU A 46 0.29 19.35 -29.24
C GLU A 46 -0.29 20.75 -29.11
N ASN A 47 0.44 21.69 -28.51
CA ASN A 47 -0.01 23.07 -28.28
C ASN A 47 0.83 24.11 -29.06
N LYS A 48 1.36 23.74 -30.22
CA LYS A 48 2.29 24.59 -31.02
C LYS A 48 1.83 26.02 -31.20
N ASP A 49 0.54 26.25 -31.42
CA ASP A 49 0.01 27.61 -31.63
C ASP A 49 0.18 28.50 -30.39
N LEU A 50 -0.05 27.95 -29.20
CA LEU A 50 0.17 28.65 -27.92
C LEU A 50 1.65 28.97 -27.73
N PHE A 51 2.52 27.98 -27.86
CA PHE A 51 3.97 28.17 -27.67
C PHE A 51 4.54 29.14 -28.72
N ASN A 52 4.17 29.00 -29.99
CA ASN A 52 4.56 29.93 -31.05
C ASN A 52 4.05 31.35 -30.79
N ARG A 53 2.84 31.50 -30.24
CA ARG A 53 2.29 32.81 -29.87
C ARG A 53 3.11 33.48 -28.78
N LEU A 54 3.54 32.73 -27.75
CA LEU A 54 4.43 33.22 -26.71
C LEU A 54 5.81 33.59 -27.26
N LEU A 55 6.43 32.72 -28.06
CA LEU A 55 7.76 32.97 -28.64
C LEU A 55 7.76 34.18 -29.59
N LYS A 56 6.69 34.40 -30.38
CA LYS A 56 6.53 35.58 -31.24
C LYS A 56 6.52 36.91 -30.49
N THR A 57 6.34 36.91 -29.17
CA THR A 57 6.43 38.14 -28.37
C THR A 57 7.85 38.69 -28.26
N ASN A 58 8.88 37.83 -28.48
CA ASN A 58 10.30 38.07 -28.23
C ASN A 58 10.62 38.44 -26.77
N LEU A 59 9.74 38.09 -25.82
CA LEU A 59 9.93 38.36 -24.38
C LEU A 59 10.31 37.10 -23.59
N VAL A 60 10.21 35.94 -24.22
CA VAL A 60 10.57 34.63 -23.66
C VAL A 60 11.15 33.74 -24.76
N ASN A 61 12.04 32.82 -24.39
CA ASN A 61 12.59 31.78 -25.27
C ASN A 61 12.17 30.37 -24.79
N GLU A 62 12.52 29.34 -25.55
CA GLU A 62 12.16 27.94 -25.23
C GLU A 62 12.72 27.47 -23.88
N ASP A 63 13.95 27.85 -23.55
CA ASP A 63 14.60 27.47 -22.28
C ASP A 63 13.86 28.09 -21.08
N GLN A 64 13.46 29.35 -21.19
CA GLN A 64 12.72 30.05 -20.13
C GLN A 64 11.31 29.46 -19.94
N ILE A 65 10.65 29.00 -21.02
CA ILE A 65 9.37 28.31 -20.91
C ILE A 65 9.56 26.93 -20.26
N TYR A 66 10.62 26.21 -20.61
CA TYR A 66 10.94 24.94 -19.98
C TYR A 66 11.23 25.09 -18.48
N LEU A 67 12.05 26.08 -18.09
CA LEU A 67 12.33 26.37 -16.68
C LEU A 67 11.06 26.74 -15.91
N PHE A 68 10.15 27.49 -16.52
CA PHE A 68 8.83 27.74 -15.93
C PHE A 68 8.04 26.45 -15.66
N VAL A 69 8.10 25.46 -16.56
CA VAL A 69 7.46 24.15 -16.34
C VAL A 69 8.13 23.39 -15.19
N VAL A 70 9.46 23.47 -15.07
CA VAL A 70 10.21 22.88 -13.94
C VAL A 70 9.75 23.48 -12.60
N ASP A 71 9.66 24.81 -12.54
CA ASP A 71 9.23 25.53 -11.32
C ASP A 71 7.76 25.20 -10.98
N LEU A 72 6.88 25.21 -11.99
CA LEU A 72 5.48 24.82 -11.85
C LEU A 72 5.33 23.40 -11.30
N GLU A 73 6.07 22.44 -11.83
CA GLU A 73 6.06 21.06 -11.36
C GLU A 73 6.59 20.94 -9.92
N SER A 74 7.64 21.69 -9.59
CA SER A 74 8.18 21.72 -8.24
C SER A 74 7.14 22.21 -7.23
N GLU A 75 6.37 23.24 -7.57
CA GLU A 75 5.29 23.72 -6.70
C GLU A 75 4.12 22.75 -6.60
N LEU A 76 3.70 22.18 -7.72
CA LEU A 76 2.62 21.19 -7.74
C LEU A 76 3.00 19.91 -6.98
N SER A 77 4.28 19.52 -6.99
CA SER A 77 4.81 18.36 -6.24
C SER A 77 4.64 18.48 -4.71
N ASN A 78 4.29 19.67 -4.20
CA ASN A 78 4.06 19.86 -2.77
C ASN A 78 2.64 19.45 -2.34
N ARG A 79 1.70 19.20 -3.26
CA ARG A 79 0.27 19.01 -2.97
C ARG A 79 -0.28 17.76 -3.66
N ILE A 80 -1.23 17.09 -3.02
CA ILE A 80 -2.01 16.04 -3.70
C ILE A 80 -3.04 16.69 -4.62
N ILE A 81 -3.02 16.25 -5.87
CA ILE A 81 -4.00 16.59 -6.90
C ILE A 81 -4.95 15.40 -7.08
N ASN A 82 -6.24 15.65 -7.14
CA ASN A 82 -7.29 14.67 -7.43
C ASN A 82 -8.39 15.32 -8.29
N GLN A 83 -9.34 14.54 -8.79
CA GLN A 83 -10.39 15.05 -9.68
C GLN A 83 -11.18 16.23 -9.08
N ALA A 84 -11.39 16.23 -7.75
CA ALA A 84 -12.15 17.26 -7.07
C ALA A 84 -11.42 18.60 -6.96
N ASN A 85 -10.09 18.60 -6.82
CA ASN A 85 -9.31 19.81 -6.58
C ASN A 85 -8.43 20.25 -7.77
N ALA A 86 -8.22 19.40 -8.77
CA ALA A 86 -7.22 19.61 -9.82
C ALA A 86 -7.38 20.93 -10.57
N ASP A 87 -8.59 21.25 -11.02
CA ASP A 87 -8.83 22.45 -11.83
C ASP A 87 -8.49 23.72 -11.06
N LYS A 88 -8.80 23.76 -9.76
CA LYS A 88 -8.50 24.90 -8.90
C LYS A 88 -7.01 24.96 -8.59
N VAL A 89 -6.41 23.86 -8.13
CA VAL A 89 -5.01 23.83 -7.68
C VAL A 89 -4.06 24.14 -8.83
N ILE A 90 -4.24 23.49 -9.99
CA ILE A 90 -3.36 23.70 -11.15
C ILE A 90 -3.46 25.13 -11.64
N LYS A 91 -4.68 25.67 -11.74
CA LYS A 91 -4.92 27.05 -12.17
C LYS A 91 -4.30 28.06 -11.22
N ASP A 92 -4.55 27.92 -9.91
CA ASP A 92 -4.04 28.86 -8.90
C ASP A 92 -2.50 28.86 -8.91
N VAL A 93 -1.86 27.69 -8.85
CA VAL A 93 -0.40 27.57 -8.87
C VAL A 93 0.18 28.09 -10.19
N THR A 94 -0.46 27.80 -11.32
CA THR A 94 -0.01 28.31 -12.63
C THR A 94 -0.07 29.84 -12.67
N ILE A 95 -1.12 30.46 -12.13
CA ILE A 95 -1.23 31.92 -12.06
C ILE A 95 -0.13 32.49 -11.16
N ASP A 96 0.06 31.92 -9.97
CA ASP A 96 1.11 32.36 -9.05
C ASP A 96 2.49 32.29 -9.71
N GLU A 97 2.77 31.19 -10.41
CA GLU A 97 4.07 30.98 -11.06
C GLU A 97 4.28 31.89 -12.28
N ILE A 98 3.21 32.20 -13.02
CA ILE A 98 3.27 33.20 -14.09
C ILE A 98 3.61 34.57 -13.50
N LEU A 99 2.96 34.95 -12.39
CA LEU A 99 3.18 36.25 -11.75
C LEU A 99 4.59 36.40 -11.17
N ASN A 100 5.17 35.31 -10.68
CA ASN A 100 6.54 35.29 -10.15
C ASN A 100 7.62 35.26 -11.24
N ASN A 101 7.29 34.83 -12.46
CA ASN A 101 8.23 34.80 -13.58
C ASN A 101 8.03 36.00 -14.52
N GLN A 102 8.84 37.05 -14.34
CA GLN A 102 8.71 38.32 -15.09
C GLN A 102 8.72 38.15 -16.62
N ALA A 103 9.55 37.25 -17.15
CA ALA A 103 9.66 37.02 -18.60
C ALA A 103 8.39 36.36 -19.14
N VAL A 104 7.93 35.29 -18.48
CA VAL A 104 6.69 34.58 -18.82
C VAL A 104 5.48 35.48 -18.64
N PHE A 105 5.38 36.23 -17.53
CA PHE A 105 4.32 37.21 -17.30
C PHE A 105 4.21 38.21 -18.45
N ASN A 106 5.32 38.83 -18.83
CA ASN A 106 5.36 39.83 -19.89
C ASN A 106 4.97 39.21 -21.25
N ALA A 107 5.45 38.01 -21.55
CA ALA A 107 5.10 37.27 -22.75
C ALA A 107 3.60 36.92 -22.78
N VAL A 108 3.04 36.37 -21.71
CA VAL A 108 1.61 36.02 -21.59
C VAL A 108 0.75 37.27 -21.72
N ASN A 109 1.07 38.36 -21.00
CA ASN A 109 0.33 39.61 -21.05
C ASN A 109 0.33 40.21 -22.47
N LYS A 110 1.48 40.21 -23.16
CA LYS A 110 1.57 40.69 -24.55
C LYS A 110 0.81 39.78 -25.52
N ALA A 111 0.95 38.46 -25.37
CA ALA A 111 0.32 37.48 -26.25
C ALA A 111 -1.20 37.49 -26.11
N TYR A 112 -1.74 37.57 -24.89
CA TYR A 112 -3.16 37.37 -24.58
C TYR A 112 -3.89 38.62 -24.07
N SER A 113 -3.32 39.82 -24.24
CA SER A 113 -3.86 41.08 -23.71
C SER A 113 -5.37 41.28 -23.90
N LYS A 114 -5.93 40.93 -25.07
CA LYS A 114 -7.37 41.07 -25.36
C LYS A 114 -8.20 40.01 -24.64
N GLU A 115 -7.70 38.78 -24.61
CA GLU A 115 -8.38 37.64 -23.99
C GLU A 115 -8.32 37.68 -22.47
N ILE A 116 -7.28 38.25 -21.88
CA ILE A 116 -7.17 38.49 -20.44
C ILE A 116 -8.35 39.36 -19.96
N THR A 117 -8.68 40.44 -20.67
CA THR A 117 -9.85 41.26 -20.36
C THR A 117 -11.15 40.46 -20.43
N LYS A 118 -11.29 39.59 -21.45
CA LYS A 118 -12.45 38.70 -21.59
C LYS A 118 -12.54 37.68 -20.45
N TYR A 119 -11.40 37.15 -20.01
CA TYR A 119 -11.34 36.25 -18.86
C TYR A 119 -11.83 36.94 -17.58
N PHE A 120 -11.41 38.17 -17.30
CA PHE A 120 -11.91 38.92 -16.13
C PHE A 120 -13.42 39.16 -16.17
N LEU A 121 -14.00 39.32 -17.36
CA LEU A 121 -15.44 39.53 -17.53
C LEU A 121 -16.26 38.23 -17.48
N THR A 122 -15.69 37.11 -17.92
CA THR A 122 -16.46 35.88 -18.18
C THR A 122 -16.02 34.66 -17.35
N GLY A 123 -14.87 34.75 -16.68
CA GLY A 123 -14.20 33.63 -16.03
C GLY A 123 -13.67 32.56 -16.99
N LYS A 124 -13.81 32.73 -18.30
CA LYS A 124 -13.44 31.72 -19.31
C LYS A 124 -12.02 31.96 -19.84
N LEU A 125 -11.18 30.93 -19.70
CA LEU A 125 -9.84 30.93 -20.27
C LEU A 125 -9.86 30.90 -21.80
N PRO A 126 -8.83 31.42 -22.47
CA PRO A 126 -8.56 31.14 -23.87
C PRO A 126 -8.55 29.62 -24.13
N ALA A 127 -9.08 29.19 -25.28
CA ALA A 127 -9.30 27.77 -25.57
C ALA A 127 -7.99 26.97 -25.63
N ASP A 128 -6.93 27.58 -26.15
CA ASP A 128 -5.57 27.03 -26.20
C ASP A 128 -4.97 26.86 -24.79
N ILE A 129 -5.11 27.86 -23.91
CA ILE A 129 -4.69 27.76 -22.50
C ILE A 129 -5.51 26.69 -21.77
N ALA A 130 -6.82 26.66 -21.96
CA ALA A 130 -7.69 25.65 -21.35
C ALA A 130 -7.32 24.22 -21.81
N GLY A 131 -6.97 24.06 -23.09
CA GLY A 131 -6.47 22.80 -23.65
C GLY A 131 -5.18 22.34 -22.97
N LEU A 132 -4.18 23.22 -22.88
CA LEU A 132 -2.91 22.94 -22.19
C LEU A 132 -3.13 22.54 -20.72
N LEU A 133 -3.94 23.31 -19.97
CA LEU A 133 -4.21 22.99 -18.56
C LEU A 133 -4.93 21.65 -18.39
N SER A 134 -5.79 21.25 -19.35
CA SER A 134 -6.44 19.94 -19.35
C SER A 134 -5.44 18.79 -19.54
N GLN A 135 -4.43 18.97 -20.41
CA GLN A 135 -3.37 18.00 -20.61
C GLN A 135 -2.46 17.89 -19.38
N VAL A 136 -2.05 19.03 -18.82
CA VAL A 136 -1.30 19.11 -17.55
C VAL A 136 -2.05 18.39 -16.42
N LYS A 137 -3.36 18.64 -16.29
CA LYS A 137 -4.23 17.93 -15.34
C LYS A 137 -4.17 16.42 -15.53
N THR A 138 -4.28 15.95 -16.76
CA THR A 138 -4.25 14.52 -17.08
C THR A 138 -2.92 13.88 -16.68
N ILE A 139 -1.81 14.51 -17.06
CA ILE A 139 -0.45 14.04 -16.73
C ILE A 139 -0.23 13.96 -15.21
N LEU A 140 -0.65 14.99 -14.48
CA LEU A 140 -0.47 15.04 -13.03
C LEU A 140 -1.33 14.01 -12.32
N LEU A 141 -2.61 13.86 -12.69
CA LEU A 141 -3.52 12.91 -12.04
C LEU A 141 -3.04 11.45 -12.18
N THR A 142 -2.50 11.07 -13.34
CA THR A 142 -1.97 9.71 -13.56
C THR A 142 -0.61 9.48 -12.91
N SER A 143 0.05 10.53 -12.43
CA SER A 143 1.38 10.45 -11.81
C SER A 143 1.35 10.52 -10.28
N VAL A 144 0.17 10.75 -9.67
CA VAL A 144 0.04 10.85 -8.20
C VAL A 144 0.35 9.52 -7.51
N VAL A 145 -0.06 8.41 -8.12
CA VAL A 145 0.28 7.05 -7.69
C VAL A 145 0.67 6.27 -8.93
N VAL A 146 1.91 5.81 -8.98
CA VAL A 146 2.40 4.91 -10.03
C VAL A 146 2.96 3.64 -9.40
N ALA A 147 2.77 2.52 -10.09
CA ALA A 147 3.34 1.23 -9.71
C ALA A 147 4.46 0.82 -10.67
N TRP A 148 5.53 0.23 -10.12
CA TRP A 148 6.61 -0.35 -10.92
C TRP A 148 6.94 -1.78 -10.44
N PRO A 149 6.88 -2.78 -11.32
CA PRO A 149 6.43 -2.68 -12.71
C PRO A 149 4.96 -2.26 -12.80
N SER A 150 4.60 -1.64 -13.93
CA SER A 150 3.19 -1.33 -14.21
C SER A 150 2.37 -2.60 -14.35
N GLY A 151 1.04 -2.47 -14.31
CA GLY A 151 0.14 -3.58 -14.61
C GLY A 151 0.46 -4.26 -15.96
N GLY A 152 0.08 -5.52 -16.08
CA GLY A 152 0.40 -6.41 -17.19
C GLY A 152 0.81 -7.80 -16.72
N ASP A 153 1.43 -8.56 -17.61
CA ASP A 153 1.87 -9.93 -17.35
C ASP A 153 3.18 -9.95 -16.58
N HIS A 154 3.20 -10.61 -15.42
CA HIS A 154 4.39 -10.72 -14.58
C HIS A 154 4.53 -12.11 -13.94
N PRO A 155 5.76 -12.55 -13.62
CA PRO A 155 5.97 -13.75 -12.82
C PRO A 155 5.36 -13.64 -11.43
N SER A 156 5.11 -14.79 -10.80
CA SER A 156 4.75 -14.83 -9.38
C SER A 156 5.85 -14.22 -8.50
N CYS A 157 5.46 -13.67 -7.35
CA CYS A 157 6.39 -13.02 -6.41
C CYS A 157 7.13 -11.78 -6.93
N THR A 158 6.66 -11.19 -8.03
CA THR A 158 7.19 -9.92 -8.53
C THR A 158 7.05 -8.82 -7.48
N GLY A 159 8.16 -8.15 -7.17
CA GLY A 159 8.17 -6.99 -6.27
C GLY A 159 7.60 -5.75 -6.97
N VAL A 160 6.70 -5.04 -6.28
CA VAL A 160 6.06 -3.82 -6.79
C VAL A 160 6.45 -2.62 -5.92
N GLY A 161 7.01 -1.61 -6.57
CA GLY A 161 7.26 -0.27 -6.08
C GLY A 161 6.03 0.61 -6.22
N LEU A 162 5.67 1.40 -5.20
CA LEU A 162 4.76 2.54 -5.37
C LEU A 162 5.57 3.85 -5.31
N ASN A 163 5.31 4.76 -6.24
CA ASN A 163 5.98 6.06 -6.32
C ASN A 163 4.99 7.19 -6.67
N SER A 164 5.42 8.44 -6.49
CA SER A 164 4.63 9.65 -6.76
C SER A 164 5.53 10.81 -7.14
N TYR A 165 5.07 11.71 -8.01
CA TYR A 165 5.72 13.02 -8.18
C TYR A 165 5.47 13.92 -6.97
N VAL A 166 4.43 13.65 -6.17
CA VAL A 166 4.12 14.42 -4.97
C VAL A 166 5.07 14.00 -3.85
N LYS A 167 5.85 14.97 -3.36
CA LYS A 167 6.87 14.76 -2.32
C LYS A 167 6.22 14.43 -0.98
N GLY A 168 6.77 13.44 -0.27
CA GLY A 168 6.41 13.14 1.12
C GLY A 168 5.02 12.53 1.34
N VAL A 169 4.48 11.82 0.35
CA VAL A 169 3.21 11.09 0.50
C VAL A 169 3.40 9.76 1.24
N SER A 170 2.34 9.30 1.91
CA SER A 170 2.19 7.90 2.33
C SER A 170 1.23 7.19 1.40
N PHE A 171 1.55 5.97 0.97
CA PHE A 171 0.63 5.16 0.18
C PHE A 171 -0.12 4.15 1.06
N TYR A 172 -1.38 3.91 0.70
CA TYR A 172 -2.22 2.87 1.26
C TYR A 172 -2.83 2.06 0.14
N TYR A 173 -2.89 0.74 0.29
CA TYR A 173 -3.23 -0.15 -0.81
C TYR A 173 -4.05 -1.36 -0.40
N THR A 174 -4.61 -2.02 -1.40
CA THR A 174 -5.28 -3.32 -1.34
C THR A 174 -4.83 -4.16 -2.54
N LEU A 175 -4.71 -5.48 -2.35
CA LEU A 175 -4.50 -6.46 -3.43
C LEU A 175 -5.78 -7.27 -3.72
N SER A 176 -6.91 -6.72 -3.28
CA SER A 176 -8.24 -7.27 -3.47
C SER A 176 -9.08 -6.25 -4.23
N ASN A 177 -10.28 -6.66 -4.63
CA ASN A 177 -11.24 -5.77 -5.27
C ASN A 177 -11.75 -4.61 -4.37
N SER A 178 -11.38 -4.59 -3.09
CA SER A 178 -11.80 -3.57 -2.12
C SER A 178 -11.10 -2.22 -2.32
N GLN A 179 -11.78 -1.13 -1.95
CA GLN A 179 -11.26 0.23 -2.09
C GLN A 179 -10.24 0.56 -0.99
N PRO A 180 -9.07 1.12 -1.34
CA PRO A 180 -8.06 1.52 -0.37
C PRO A 180 -8.50 2.78 0.40
N THR A 181 -8.16 2.82 1.69
CA THR A 181 -8.39 3.96 2.59
C THR A 181 -7.18 4.13 3.50
N THR A 182 -7.10 5.21 4.30
CA THR A 182 -6.02 5.37 5.28
C THR A 182 -6.06 4.33 6.41
N ALA A 183 -7.13 3.54 6.51
CA ALA A 183 -7.23 2.40 7.42
C ALA A 183 -6.76 1.08 6.78
N THR A 184 -6.54 1.05 5.46
CA THR A 184 -6.00 -0.16 4.79
C THR A 184 -4.48 -0.25 4.96
N LYS A 185 -3.88 -1.24 4.30
CA LYS A 185 -2.47 -1.56 4.43
C LYS A 185 -1.59 -0.40 3.96
N LYS A 186 -0.76 0.15 4.86
CA LYS A 186 0.21 1.20 4.53
C LYS A 186 1.40 0.59 3.79
N TYR A 187 1.78 1.15 2.65
CA TYR A 187 2.96 0.70 1.90
C TYR A 187 4.25 1.06 2.65
N ALA A 188 5.12 0.07 2.85
CA ALA A 188 6.40 0.21 3.56
C ALA A 188 7.64 -0.12 2.69
N GLY A 189 7.47 -0.20 1.36
CA GLY A 189 8.55 -0.53 0.41
C GLY A 189 8.59 -1.99 -0.05
N ASN A 190 7.80 -2.86 0.58
CA ASN A 190 7.80 -4.31 0.42
C ASN A 190 6.43 -4.83 -0.06
N LEU A 191 6.05 -4.53 -1.30
CA LEU A 191 4.87 -5.14 -1.91
C LEU A 191 5.35 -6.23 -2.86
N SER A 192 4.85 -7.45 -2.69
CA SER A 192 5.11 -8.56 -3.62
C SER A 192 3.76 -9.11 -4.09
N LEU A 193 3.66 -9.38 -5.39
CA LEU A 193 2.53 -10.11 -5.95
C LEU A 193 2.50 -11.54 -5.38
N PRO A 194 1.31 -12.15 -5.21
CA PRO A 194 1.22 -13.48 -4.63
C PRO A 194 1.96 -14.56 -5.43
N GLY A 195 2.24 -15.68 -4.78
CA GLY A 195 2.91 -16.83 -5.38
C GLY A 195 2.06 -17.62 -6.39
N ARG A 196 0.76 -17.33 -6.53
CA ARG A 196 -0.17 -18.05 -7.40
C ARG A 196 -0.38 -17.37 -8.74
N THR A 197 -0.75 -18.15 -9.75
CA THR A 197 -1.16 -17.63 -11.06
C THR A 197 -2.55 -17.00 -11.02
N GLY A 198 -2.82 -16.13 -12.00
CA GLY A 198 -4.11 -15.48 -12.21
C GLY A 198 -4.12 -13.98 -11.90
N PRO A 199 -5.31 -13.35 -11.97
CA PRO A 199 -5.43 -11.91 -11.91
C PRO A 199 -5.24 -11.37 -10.49
N VAL A 200 -4.53 -10.26 -10.37
CA VAL A 200 -4.37 -9.49 -9.14
C VAL A 200 -4.62 -8.02 -9.42
N GLU A 201 -5.56 -7.44 -8.69
CA GLU A 201 -5.89 -6.02 -8.77
C GLU A 201 -5.22 -5.30 -7.59
N LEU A 202 -4.23 -4.46 -7.88
CA LEU A 202 -3.62 -3.55 -6.91
C LEU A 202 -4.34 -2.20 -6.99
N LYS A 203 -5.03 -1.82 -5.93
CA LYS A 203 -5.56 -0.46 -5.77
C LYS A 203 -4.77 0.29 -4.74
N ALA A 204 -4.43 1.55 -5.02
CA ALA A 204 -3.67 2.38 -4.11
C ALA A 204 -4.14 3.83 -4.11
N ILE A 205 -3.97 4.49 -2.96
CA ILE A 205 -4.10 5.94 -2.79
C ILE A 205 -2.81 6.51 -2.21
N ALA A 206 -2.45 7.72 -2.62
CA ALA A 206 -1.51 8.56 -1.90
C ALA A 206 -2.27 9.44 -0.90
N TRP A 207 -1.66 9.70 0.25
CA TRP A 207 -2.20 10.55 1.29
C TRP A 207 -1.15 11.52 1.82
N LYS A 208 -1.56 12.78 2.02
CA LYS A 208 -0.75 13.86 2.58
C LYS A 208 -1.66 14.96 3.13
N ASN A 209 -1.38 15.42 4.35
CA ASN A 209 -2.04 16.57 4.97
C ASN A 209 -3.58 16.52 4.93
N GLY A 210 -4.18 15.35 5.18
CA GLY A 210 -5.62 15.17 5.20
C GLY A 210 -6.29 15.07 3.82
N VAL A 211 -5.52 15.09 2.72
CA VAL A 211 -6.01 14.92 1.36
C VAL A 211 -5.57 13.55 0.82
N SER A 212 -6.48 12.84 0.17
CA SER A 212 -6.20 11.61 -0.58
C SER A 212 -6.20 11.87 -2.08
N SER A 213 -5.39 11.12 -2.82
CA SER A 213 -5.51 11.03 -4.27
C SER A 213 -6.80 10.32 -4.66
N ASP A 214 -7.13 10.35 -5.95
CA ASP A 214 -8.03 9.35 -6.52
C ASP A 214 -7.42 7.94 -6.39
N VAL A 215 -8.26 6.92 -6.48
CA VAL A 215 -7.80 5.52 -6.46
C VAL A 215 -7.11 5.21 -7.78
N ALA A 216 -5.83 4.82 -7.71
CA ALA A 216 -5.10 4.26 -8.84
C ALA A 216 -5.25 2.73 -8.84
N THR A 217 -5.53 2.17 -10.01
CA THR A 217 -5.73 0.73 -10.19
C THR A 217 -4.70 0.17 -11.17
N PHE A 218 -4.02 -0.89 -10.75
CA PHE A 218 -3.06 -1.64 -11.56
C PHE A 218 -3.50 -3.09 -11.63
N ASN A 219 -3.75 -3.57 -12.85
CA ASN A 219 -4.17 -4.94 -13.11
C ASN A 219 -2.95 -5.77 -13.50
N TYR A 220 -2.66 -6.80 -12.70
CA TYR A 220 -1.60 -7.75 -12.96
C TYR A 220 -2.19 -9.09 -13.37
N GLU A 221 -1.58 -9.73 -14.35
CA GLU A 221 -1.84 -11.13 -14.68
C GLU A 221 -0.59 -11.93 -14.31
N ILE A 222 -0.72 -12.81 -13.31
CA ILE A 222 0.42 -13.59 -12.84
C ILE A 222 0.57 -14.82 -13.72
N THR A 223 1.64 -14.84 -14.50
CA THR A 223 1.95 -15.88 -15.48
C THR A 223 3.17 -16.70 -15.05
N GLY A 224 3.34 -17.88 -15.67
CA GLY A 224 4.44 -18.81 -15.38
C GLY A 224 4.12 -19.81 -14.26
N ASN A 225 5.16 -20.48 -13.74
CA ASN A 225 4.99 -21.45 -12.66
C ASN A 225 4.69 -20.73 -11.33
N PRO A 226 3.62 -21.14 -10.61
CA PRO A 226 3.36 -20.59 -9.29
C PRO A 226 4.50 -20.94 -8.33
N CYS A 227 4.83 -19.99 -7.47
CA CYS A 227 5.71 -20.21 -6.34
C CYS A 227 5.03 -21.14 -5.34
N GLN A 228 5.51 -22.38 -5.22
CA GLN A 228 5.02 -23.37 -4.25
C GLN A 228 5.54 -23.12 -2.82
N GLY A 229 5.97 -21.89 -2.53
CA GLY A 229 6.38 -21.50 -1.19
C GLY A 229 5.19 -21.57 -0.24
N GLY A 230 5.42 -22.11 0.95
CA GLY A 230 4.36 -22.30 1.92
C GLY A 230 4.86 -22.63 3.30
N ILE A 231 3.96 -22.61 4.26
CA ILE A 231 4.22 -22.95 5.65
C ILE A 231 3.21 -24.01 6.04
N ARG A 232 3.67 -25.13 6.57
CA ARG A 232 2.80 -26.13 7.18
C ARG A 232 3.28 -26.48 8.58
N GLY A 233 2.35 -26.90 9.41
CA GLY A 233 2.68 -27.33 10.77
C GLY A 233 1.49 -27.93 11.46
N TYR A 234 1.69 -28.21 12.74
CA TYR A 234 0.68 -28.76 13.63
C TYR A 234 0.60 -27.90 14.88
N VAL A 235 -0.62 -27.59 15.30
CA VAL A 235 -0.91 -26.95 16.58
C VAL A 235 -1.63 -27.95 17.48
N ASN A 236 -1.14 -28.09 18.70
CA ASN A 236 -1.77 -28.87 19.75
C ASN A 236 -2.38 -27.91 20.79
N LEU A 237 -3.57 -28.23 21.28
CA LEU A 237 -4.19 -27.52 22.41
C LEU A 237 -4.00 -28.36 23.66
N GLU A 238 -3.43 -27.79 24.71
CA GLU A 238 -3.13 -28.55 25.91
C GLU A 238 -4.41 -29.09 26.59
N GLY A 239 -4.33 -30.37 26.97
CA GLY A 239 -5.39 -31.11 27.64
C GLY A 239 -6.63 -31.41 26.79
N VAL A 240 -6.50 -31.31 25.46
CA VAL A 240 -7.43 -31.92 24.51
C VAL A 240 -6.92 -33.32 24.16
N ASN A 241 -7.68 -34.38 24.44
CA ASN A 241 -7.27 -35.77 24.15
C ASN A 241 -7.47 -36.09 22.65
N GLN A 242 -6.40 -36.51 21.96
CA GLN A 242 -6.41 -36.88 20.54
C GLN A 242 -7.20 -38.17 20.19
N LEU A 243 -7.74 -38.88 21.19
CA LEU A 243 -8.37 -40.19 21.01
C LEU A 243 -9.89 -40.17 20.85
N ASN A 244 -10.53 -39.00 21.00
CA ASN A 244 -11.98 -38.85 20.86
C ASN A 244 -12.30 -37.94 19.67
N ASN A 245 -12.50 -38.58 18.52
CA ASN A 245 -12.87 -38.06 17.20
C ASN A 245 -13.90 -36.90 17.22
N GLY A 246 -13.46 -35.64 17.32
CA GLY A 246 -14.31 -34.47 17.11
C GLY A 246 -13.55 -33.14 17.26
N ASP A 247 -13.50 -32.32 16.21
CA ASP A 247 -13.38 -30.85 16.14
C ASP A 247 -12.61 -29.99 17.18
N TYR A 248 -11.75 -30.51 18.07
CA TYR A 248 -11.21 -29.69 19.16
C TYR A 248 -10.07 -28.75 18.78
N HIS A 249 -9.37 -28.95 17.66
CA HIS A 249 -8.41 -27.96 17.13
C HIS A 249 -9.09 -26.95 16.21
N THR A 250 -10.40 -27.09 15.96
CA THR A 250 -11.17 -26.09 15.21
C THR A 250 -11.21 -24.78 16.01
N GLY A 251 -11.13 -23.66 15.31
CA GLY A 251 -11.05 -22.35 15.95
C GLY A 251 -9.63 -21.92 16.36
N VAL A 252 -8.57 -22.61 15.95
CA VAL A 252 -7.24 -21.95 15.91
C VAL A 252 -7.12 -21.20 14.59
N THR A 253 -6.98 -19.89 14.69
CA THR A 253 -6.69 -18.99 13.56
C THR A 253 -5.19 -18.85 13.40
N ILE A 254 -4.71 -18.98 12.16
CA ILE A 254 -3.32 -18.79 11.77
C ILE A 254 -3.23 -17.48 11.03
N LYS A 255 -2.79 -16.43 11.72
CA LYS A 255 -2.50 -15.13 11.11
C LYS A 255 -1.06 -15.11 10.63
N VAL A 256 -0.88 -14.77 9.36
CA VAL A 256 0.44 -14.66 8.75
C VAL A 256 0.78 -13.19 8.67
N VAL A 257 1.90 -12.81 9.26
CA VAL A 257 2.37 -11.43 9.33
C VAL A 257 3.69 -11.31 8.60
N SER A 258 3.84 -10.33 7.72
CA SER A 258 5.11 -9.96 7.09
C SER A 258 5.33 -8.47 7.27
N ASP A 259 6.53 -8.09 7.70
CA ASP A 259 6.93 -6.70 7.98
C ASP A 259 5.89 -5.90 8.81
N ARG A 260 5.42 -6.53 9.89
CA ARG A 260 4.43 -6.00 10.84
C ARG A 260 3.02 -5.80 10.28
N GLN A 261 2.70 -6.40 9.13
CA GLN A 261 1.36 -6.34 8.54
C GLN A 261 0.82 -7.74 8.24
N GLU A 262 -0.45 -7.96 8.55
CA GLU A 262 -1.16 -9.20 8.22
C GLU A 262 -1.22 -9.37 6.69
N THR A 263 -0.82 -10.55 6.21
CA THR A 263 -0.86 -10.94 4.79
C THR A 263 -1.97 -11.95 4.50
N GLY A 264 -2.47 -12.63 5.54
CA GLY A 264 -3.58 -13.57 5.44
C GLY A 264 -3.94 -14.16 6.78
N SER A 265 -5.16 -14.72 6.85
CA SER A 265 -5.69 -15.41 8.02
C SER A 265 -6.28 -16.75 7.57
N TYR A 266 -5.88 -17.83 8.23
CA TYR A 266 -6.24 -19.22 7.92
C TYR A 266 -6.75 -19.91 9.18
N SER A 267 -7.20 -21.17 9.07
CA SER A 267 -7.70 -21.94 10.21
C SER A 267 -7.09 -23.32 10.24
N ALA A 268 -6.85 -23.84 11.44
CA ALA A 268 -6.38 -25.21 11.64
C ALA A 268 -7.51 -26.20 11.33
N ALA A 269 -7.14 -27.36 10.79
CA ALA A 269 -8.04 -28.50 10.64
C ALA A 269 -8.33 -29.15 12.01
N PRO A 270 -9.37 -30.01 12.11
CA PRO A 270 -9.72 -30.71 13.35
C PRO A 270 -8.58 -31.53 13.98
N ASP A 271 -7.61 -31.98 13.18
CA ASP A 271 -6.41 -32.72 13.62
C ASP A 271 -5.26 -31.80 14.05
N GLY A 272 -5.46 -30.49 14.06
CA GLY A 272 -4.46 -29.48 14.39
C GLY A 272 -3.51 -29.15 13.24
N SER A 273 -3.62 -29.79 12.08
CA SER A 273 -2.80 -29.44 10.93
C SER A 273 -3.21 -28.09 10.34
N TYR A 274 -2.24 -27.34 9.83
CA TYR A 274 -2.49 -26.13 9.05
C TYR A 274 -1.52 -26.01 7.89
N SER A 275 -1.98 -25.36 6.81
CA SER A 275 -1.13 -25.03 5.67
C SER A 275 -1.44 -23.62 5.15
N VAL A 276 -0.38 -22.90 4.81
CA VAL A 276 -0.40 -21.60 4.16
C VAL A 276 0.37 -21.77 2.86
N ASN A 277 -0.29 -21.52 1.74
CA ASN A 277 0.26 -21.75 0.41
C ASN A 277 0.48 -20.42 -0.32
N ASP A 278 1.12 -20.49 -1.49
CA ASP A 278 1.33 -19.37 -2.42
C ASP A 278 2.12 -18.20 -1.81
N LEU A 279 2.98 -18.51 -0.84
CA LEU A 279 3.86 -17.54 -0.20
C LEU A 279 5.13 -17.35 -1.00
N CYS A 280 5.53 -16.10 -1.14
CA CYS A 280 6.80 -15.73 -1.73
C CYS A 280 7.95 -15.91 -0.72
N PRO A 281 9.19 -16.12 -1.18
CA PRO A 281 10.35 -16.13 -0.29
C PRO A 281 10.41 -14.86 0.55
N GLY A 282 10.69 -14.99 1.85
CA GLY A 282 10.62 -13.87 2.76
C GLY A 282 10.60 -14.27 4.23
N LYS A 283 10.54 -13.24 5.09
CA LYS A 283 10.39 -13.39 6.53
C LYS A 283 8.94 -13.20 6.92
N TYR A 284 8.44 -14.14 7.70
CA TYR A 284 7.07 -14.18 8.18
C TYR A 284 7.07 -14.41 9.69
N THR A 285 5.98 -13.99 10.34
CA THR A 285 5.62 -14.39 11.69
C THR A 285 4.26 -15.05 11.62
N ILE A 286 4.15 -16.26 12.18
CA ILE A 286 2.92 -17.02 12.25
C ILE A 286 2.34 -16.87 13.64
N ASN A 287 1.17 -16.22 13.71
CA ASN A 287 0.45 -15.96 14.93
C ASN A 287 -0.68 -16.98 15.04
N LEU A 288 -0.46 -18.00 15.87
CA LEU A 288 -1.46 -19.02 16.22
C LEU A 288 -2.34 -18.45 17.34
N GLN A 289 -3.60 -18.14 17.00
CA GLN A 289 -4.56 -17.49 17.91
C GLN A 289 -5.81 -18.36 18.06
N PRO A 290 -6.15 -18.83 19.27
CA PRO A 290 -7.38 -19.57 19.53
C PRO A 290 -8.59 -18.62 19.61
N THR A 291 -9.76 -19.04 19.09
CA THR A 291 -10.98 -18.22 19.00
C THR A 291 -11.59 -17.85 20.37
N ALA A 292 -11.24 -18.55 21.46
CA ALA A 292 -12.00 -18.48 22.72
C ALA A 292 -11.28 -17.83 23.93
N GLY A 293 -10.04 -17.32 23.80
CA GLY A 293 -9.33 -16.72 24.95
C GLY A 293 -9.28 -17.65 26.18
N THR A 294 -9.04 -18.93 25.89
CA THR A 294 -8.87 -20.03 26.86
C THR A 294 -7.45 -20.57 26.79
N TRP A 295 -6.81 -20.52 25.60
CA TRP A 295 -5.41 -20.87 25.40
C TRP A 295 -4.61 -19.62 25.05
N LYS A 296 -3.36 -19.56 25.51
CA LYS A 296 -2.41 -18.51 25.14
C LYS A 296 -1.96 -18.71 23.70
N GLY A 297 -2.01 -17.66 22.88
CA GLY A 297 -1.51 -17.68 21.51
C GLY A 297 0.02 -17.74 21.44
N VAL A 298 0.55 -18.16 20.29
CA VAL A 298 2.01 -18.23 20.07
C VAL A 298 2.37 -17.55 18.74
N GLU A 299 3.47 -16.81 18.75
CA GLU A 299 4.07 -16.22 17.55
C GLU A 299 5.34 -16.99 17.17
N LEU A 300 5.43 -17.39 15.91
CA LEU A 300 6.56 -18.16 15.39
C LEU A 300 7.21 -17.42 14.22
N PRO A 301 8.47 -16.98 14.34
CA PRO A 301 9.20 -16.46 13.20
C PRO A 301 9.52 -17.59 12.22
N VAL A 302 9.21 -17.41 10.95
CA VAL A 302 9.47 -18.37 9.87
C VAL A 302 10.16 -17.63 8.72
N THR A 303 11.24 -18.21 8.20
CA THR A 303 11.90 -17.70 6.99
C THR A 303 11.71 -18.71 5.87
N LEU A 304 11.12 -18.26 4.77
CA LEU A 304 11.02 -19.04 3.54
C LEU A 304 12.18 -18.66 2.63
N THR A 305 13.05 -19.62 2.39
CA THR A 305 14.08 -19.55 1.34
C THR A 305 13.60 -20.35 0.14
N ASP A 306 13.57 -19.73 -1.02
CA ASP A 306 13.02 -20.28 -2.26
C ASP A 306 11.51 -20.56 -2.19
N CYS A 307 10.94 -20.97 -3.33
CA CYS A 307 9.53 -21.36 -3.46
C CYS A 307 9.26 -22.76 -2.87
N LYS A 308 9.72 -23.02 -1.65
CA LYS A 308 9.58 -24.31 -0.95
C LYS A 308 8.68 -24.19 0.27
N VAL A 309 8.04 -25.30 0.60
CA VAL A 309 7.26 -25.43 1.83
C VAL A 309 8.20 -25.63 3.02
N VAL A 310 8.04 -24.80 4.04
CA VAL A 310 8.71 -24.94 5.33
C VAL A 310 7.78 -25.63 6.31
N GLU A 311 8.27 -26.69 6.94
CA GLU A 311 7.57 -27.38 8.02
C GLU A 311 8.02 -26.82 9.36
N VAL A 312 7.05 -26.29 10.12
CA VAL A 312 7.29 -25.71 11.44
C VAL A 312 7.09 -26.80 12.49
N GLN A 313 7.93 -26.78 13.53
CA GLN A 313 7.78 -27.70 14.66
C GLN A 313 6.40 -27.58 15.29
N THR A 314 5.85 -28.71 15.75
CA THR A 314 4.58 -28.74 16.47
C THR A 314 4.64 -27.86 17.70
N VAL A 315 3.65 -26.97 17.84
CA VAL A 315 3.53 -26.08 19.00
C VAL A 315 2.32 -26.47 19.83
N THR A 316 2.49 -26.49 21.15
CA THR A 316 1.38 -26.64 22.08
C THR A 316 0.97 -25.26 22.59
N LEU A 317 -0.29 -24.87 22.35
CA LEU A 317 -0.91 -23.74 23.02
C LEU A 317 -1.38 -24.21 24.40
N TRP A 318 -0.97 -23.50 25.44
CA TRP A 318 -1.25 -23.86 26.82
C TRP A 318 -2.56 -23.23 27.26
N VAL A 319 -3.43 -24.02 27.91
CA VAL A 319 -4.68 -23.49 28.49
C VAL A 319 -4.32 -22.58 29.66
N GLY A 320 -4.94 -21.41 29.74
CA GLY A 320 -4.81 -20.55 30.91
C GLY A 320 -4.84 -19.04 30.70
N ASP A 321 -4.82 -18.53 29.47
CA ASP A 321 -4.96 -17.09 29.21
C ASP A 321 -6.44 -16.71 29.23
N MET A 322 -6.99 -16.60 30.44
CA MET A 322 -8.42 -16.38 30.67
C MET A 322 -8.79 -14.90 30.57
N THR A 323 -7.82 -14.03 30.74
CA THR A 323 -8.01 -12.57 30.63
C THR A 323 -7.79 -12.05 29.21
N GLY A 324 -7.17 -12.84 28.33
CA GLY A 324 -6.86 -12.48 26.94
C GLY A 324 -5.65 -11.54 26.82
N ASP A 325 -4.79 -11.51 27.85
CA ASP A 325 -3.62 -10.63 27.93
C ASP A 325 -2.33 -11.28 27.40
N GLN A 326 -2.44 -12.48 26.80
CA GLN A 326 -1.36 -13.29 26.26
C GLN A 326 -0.36 -13.76 27.32
N GLN A 327 -0.77 -13.81 28.58
CA GLN A 327 0.00 -14.37 29.68
C GLN A 327 -0.84 -15.41 30.41
N ILE A 328 -0.17 -16.37 31.05
CA ILE A 328 -0.82 -17.32 31.95
C ILE A 328 -0.25 -17.03 33.34
N ASN A 329 -1.02 -16.33 34.16
CA ASN A 329 -0.57 -15.84 35.45
C ASN A 329 -1.71 -15.87 36.49
N ILE A 330 -1.48 -15.25 37.65
CA ILE A 330 -2.43 -15.26 38.76
C ILE A 330 -3.73 -14.49 38.44
N LEU A 331 -3.69 -13.51 37.53
CA LEU A 331 -4.86 -12.75 37.11
C LEU A 331 -5.87 -13.64 36.38
N ASP A 332 -5.42 -14.64 35.64
CA ASP A 332 -6.29 -15.61 34.99
C ASP A 332 -7.04 -16.47 36.02
N LEU A 333 -6.32 -16.93 37.05
CA LEU A 333 -6.92 -17.66 38.15
C LEU A 333 -7.89 -16.79 38.97
N LEU A 334 -7.57 -15.51 39.17
CA LEU A 334 -8.47 -14.57 39.85
C LEU A 334 -9.74 -14.34 39.05
N TRP A 335 -9.63 -14.21 37.72
CA TRP A 335 -10.79 -14.14 36.85
C TRP A 335 -11.64 -15.41 36.95
N MET A 336 -11.02 -16.60 36.87
CA MET A 336 -11.73 -17.88 37.04
C MET A 336 -12.40 -18.01 38.41
N ALA A 337 -11.80 -17.49 39.48
CA ALA A 337 -12.39 -17.52 40.81
C ALA A 337 -13.74 -16.78 40.87
N THR A 338 -13.95 -15.76 40.02
CA THR A 338 -15.25 -15.08 39.89
C THR A 338 -16.32 -15.92 39.17
N MET A 339 -15.89 -17.02 38.53
CA MET A 339 -16.71 -17.93 37.75
C MET A 339 -17.06 -19.23 38.49
N ILE A 340 -16.51 -19.45 39.69
CA ILE A 340 -16.75 -20.67 40.49
C ILE A 340 -18.25 -20.91 40.72
N ASP A 341 -18.62 -22.19 40.75
CA ASP A 341 -19.96 -22.73 40.95
C ASP A 341 -20.94 -22.50 39.78
N ARG A 342 -20.51 -21.84 38.69
CA ARG A 342 -21.34 -21.65 37.49
C ARG A 342 -21.52 -22.95 36.70
N LYS A 343 -22.73 -23.14 36.18
CA LYS A 343 -23.17 -24.30 35.40
C LYS A 343 -24.04 -23.89 34.20
N PRO A 344 -24.23 -24.78 33.21
CA PRO A 344 -25.15 -24.53 32.10
C PRO A 344 -26.55 -24.11 32.58
N GLY A 345 -26.99 -22.93 32.17
CA GLY A 345 -28.29 -22.34 32.54
C GLY A 345 -28.21 -21.24 33.59
N ASP A 346 -27.08 -21.07 34.27
CA ASP A 346 -26.90 -19.99 35.25
C ASP A 346 -26.72 -18.63 34.56
N GLN A 347 -27.13 -17.56 35.27
CA GLN A 347 -26.81 -16.19 34.84
C GLN A 347 -25.29 -16.00 34.82
N GLY A 348 -24.75 -15.58 33.67
CA GLY A 348 -23.30 -15.43 33.47
C GLY A 348 -22.58 -16.71 33.05
N TRP A 349 -23.30 -17.80 32.76
CA TRP A 349 -22.73 -19.01 32.17
C TRP A 349 -22.08 -18.74 30.81
N GLU A 350 -22.72 -17.95 29.93
CA GLU A 350 -22.15 -17.69 28.60
C GLU A 350 -20.78 -17.01 28.63
N GLU A 351 -20.53 -16.20 29.66
CA GLU A 351 -19.23 -15.58 29.92
C GLU A 351 -18.27 -16.55 30.64
N GLY A 352 -18.78 -17.32 31.61
CA GLY A 352 -18.00 -18.21 32.47
C GLY A 352 -17.70 -19.58 31.88
N LYS A 353 -18.38 -20.01 30.81
CA LYS A 353 -18.24 -21.36 30.21
C LYS A 353 -16.83 -21.67 29.76
N LYS A 354 -16.01 -20.66 29.45
CA LYS A 354 -14.60 -20.86 29.10
C LYS A 354 -13.70 -21.18 30.29
N ALA A 355 -14.18 -20.97 31.53
CA ALA A 355 -13.52 -21.36 32.76
C ALA A 355 -13.73 -22.84 33.10
N ASP A 356 -14.74 -23.50 32.51
CA ASP A 356 -14.92 -24.96 32.55
C ASP A 356 -13.95 -25.59 31.54
N VAL A 357 -12.67 -25.65 31.91
CA VAL A 357 -11.59 -26.08 31.02
C VAL A 357 -11.54 -27.59 30.87
N ASN A 358 -12.11 -28.33 31.83
CA ASN A 358 -12.20 -29.79 31.78
C ASN A 358 -13.48 -30.28 31.06
N GLY A 359 -14.47 -29.41 30.85
CA GLY A 359 -15.71 -29.69 30.15
C GLY A 359 -16.68 -30.58 30.93
N ASP A 360 -16.59 -30.60 32.27
CA ASP A 360 -17.46 -31.42 33.13
C ASP A 360 -18.81 -30.74 33.42
N GLY A 361 -19.00 -29.50 32.94
CA GLY A 361 -20.22 -28.72 33.11
C GLY A 361 -20.28 -27.98 34.45
N SER A 362 -19.17 -27.83 35.17
CA SER A 362 -19.11 -27.10 36.44
C SER A 362 -17.76 -26.42 36.65
N VAL A 363 -17.74 -25.08 36.75
CA VAL A 363 -16.50 -24.35 37.06
C VAL A 363 -16.12 -24.55 38.53
N ASN A 364 -15.03 -25.26 38.79
CA ASN A 364 -14.61 -25.60 40.16
C ASN A 364 -13.08 -25.62 40.34
N ILE A 365 -12.61 -26.06 41.50
CA ILE A 365 -11.17 -26.08 41.83
C ILE A 365 -10.35 -26.94 40.86
N LEU A 366 -10.94 -27.97 40.24
CA LEU A 366 -10.25 -28.81 39.27
C LEU A 366 -9.88 -28.02 38.00
N ASP A 367 -10.73 -27.08 37.58
CA ASP A 367 -10.45 -26.18 36.46
C ASP A 367 -9.31 -25.21 36.80
N LEU A 368 -9.37 -24.59 37.98
CA LEU A 368 -8.33 -23.68 38.45
C LEU A 368 -6.98 -24.40 38.55
N LEU A 369 -6.95 -25.64 39.06
CA LEU A 369 -5.71 -26.43 39.16
C LEU A 369 -5.12 -26.76 37.78
N ARG A 370 -5.97 -26.98 36.78
CA ARG A 370 -5.52 -27.22 35.40
C ARG A 370 -4.82 -26.00 34.81
N VAL A 371 -5.39 -24.80 34.99
CA VAL A 371 -4.75 -23.54 34.58
C VAL A 371 -3.51 -23.23 35.41
N ALA A 372 -3.55 -23.47 36.73
CA ALA A 372 -2.44 -23.20 37.63
C ALA A 372 -1.15 -23.95 37.25
N LYS A 373 -1.28 -25.16 36.71
CA LYS A 373 -0.15 -25.95 36.19
C LYS A 373 0.60 -25.27 35.05
N ASN A 374 -0.07 -24.37 34.32
CA ASN A 374 0.46 -23.70 33.16
C ASN A 374 0.92 -22.26 33.44
N ILE A 375 0.91 -21.80 34.70
CA ILE A 375 1.42 -20.47 35.05
C ILE A 375 2.87 -20.31 34.58
N GLY A 376 3.15 -19.18 33.93
CA GLY A 376 4.47 -18.82 33.41
C GLY A 376 4.87 -19.53 32.11
N LYS A 377 3.97 -20.32 31.51
CA LYS A 377 4.13 -20.85 30.15
C LYS A 377 3.86 -19.79 29.10
#